data_AF-I1KYM4-F1
#
_entry.id   AF-I1KYM4-F1
#
_cell.length_a   1.000
_cell.length_b   1.000
_cell.length_c   1.000
_cell.angle_alpha   90.00
_cell.angle_beta   90.00
_cell.angle_gamma   90.00
#
_symmetry.space_group_name_H-M   'P 1'
#
loop_
_entity.id
_entity.type
_entity.pdbx_description
1 polymer ?
#
loop_
_entity_poly.entity_id
_entity_poly.type
_entity_poly.pdbx_seq_one_letter_code
_entity_poly.pdbx_strand_id
1 'polypeptide(L)'
;MSSSSSSSSSSEDESMSEQSNELGLDFILSLDNVPSKLPPHLELFKTRVLCNNDAPVHTDTVQYSGAYAIMGVDNSVRLDSFCENFKVEVKRLTDSDIEFDMIGIDPAIANAFRRILIAEVPTMAIERVYIANNTSVVQDEVLSHRLGLIPIRADPRLFEYPENAGDDKNEKNTIVFKLHVRCQVGQPRITVKSDKLKWLPNGSELPCEDVKPNAGSKPKTFTSFTCSQDSLPEFSNNSIGLTYSDIILAKLGPGQEIELEAHAVKGTGKTHAKWSPVATTWYRMLPEVVLLKDVEDELAEELKNKCPVNVFDIEDIGKGKRRAKVARPRDCTLCRECIRGGKEWEDRVSLRRVKNHFIFTIESTGALPPEVLFTEAVKILEDKCERVITELS
;
A
#
# COMPACT_ATOMS: atom_id res chain seq x y z
N MET A 1 19.17 -85.08 -17.92
CA MET A 1 18.15 -85.14 -16.85
C MET A 1 18.60 -84.19 -15.76
N SER A 2 17.69 -83.29 -15.33
CA SER A 2 17.83 -82.26 -14.27
C SER A 2 18.96 -81.23 -14.47
N SER A 3 18.78 -79.93 -14.36
CA SER A 3 17.66 -79.11 -13.87
C SER A 3 17.93 -77.65 -14.32
N SER A 4 16.84 -76.98 -14.66
CA SER A 4 16.69 -75.59 -15.09
C SER A 4 16.66 -74.60 -13.93
N SER A 5 17.30 -73.43 -14.10
CA SER A 5 16.82 -72.08 -13.69
C SER A 5 17.95 -71.06 -13.91
N SER A 6 17.98 -70.35 -15.05
CA SER A 6 17.45 -68.99 -15.22
C SER A 6 18.08 -67.96 -14.27
N SER A 7 19.19 -67.38 -14.73
CA SER A 7 19.88 -66.20 -14.20
C SER A 7 19.32 -64.94 -14.85
N SER A 8 18.82 -63.99 -14.07
CA SER A 8 18.45 -62.65 -14.55
C SER A 8 18.67 -61.59 -13.48
N SER A 9 19.15 -60.43 -13.95
CA SER A 9 19.17 -59.08 -13.36
C SER A 9 20.10 -58.80 -12.17
N SER A 10 21.27 -58.26 -12.49
CA SER A 10 22.10 -57.41 -11.62
C SER A 10 22.00 -55.96 -12.15
N SER A 11 21.08 -55.19 -11.60
CA SER A 11 20.95 -53.75 -11.85
C SER A 11 20.27 -53.12 -10.64
N GLU A 12 20.98 -53.13 -9.51
CA GLU A 12 20.62 -52.49 -8.24
C GLU A 12 21.89 -51.86 -7.65
N ASP A 13 22.38 -50.77 -8.22
CA ASP A 13 23.50 -50.02 -7.63
C ASP A 13 23.27 -48.48 -7.59
N GLU A 14 22.07 -47.99 -7.96
CA GLU A 14 21.80 -46.53 -7.91
C GLU A 14 20.88 -46.05 -6.76
N SER A 15 20.29 -46.95 -5.95
CA SER A 15 19.41 -46.51 -4.85
C SER A 15 20.10 -46.32 -3.48
N MET A 16 21.39 -46.65 -3.34
CA MET A 16 22.08 -46.56 -2.04
C MET A 16 22.69 -45.18 -1.72
N SER A 17 22.62 -44.19 -2.61
CA SER A 17 23.23 -42.87 -2.35
C SER A 17 22.31 -41.89 -1.62
N GLU A 18 20.99 -41.92 -1.86
CA GLU A 18 20.07 -40.92 -1.27
C GLU A 18 19.68 -41.22 0.19
N GLN A 19 19.50 -42.49 0.57
CA GLN A 19 19.10 -42.85 1.95
C GLN A 19 20.21 -42.62 3.00
N SER A 20 21.48 -42.56 2.57
CA SER A 20 22.60 -42.38 3.50
C SER A 20 22.68 -40.96 4.09
N ASN A 21 22.15 -39.95 3.41
CA ASN A 21 22.21 -38.56 3.87
C ASN A 21 21.09 -38.19 4.85
N GLU A 22 19.89 -38.77 4.74
CA GLU A 22 18.79 -38.50 5.68
C GLU A 22 19.05 -39.12 7.07
N LEU A 23 19.58 -40.35 7.11
CA LEU A 23 19.90 -41.04 8.37
C LEU A 23 21.02 -40.34 9.17
N GLY A 24 21.93 -39.64 8.49
CA GLY A 24 23.05 -38.94 9.15
C GLY A 24 22.60 -37.71 9.94
N LEU A 25 21.64 -36.95 9.41
CA LEU A 25 21.14 -35.72 10.06
C LEU A 25 20.25 -36.05 11.26
N ASP A 26 19.34 -37.03 11.13
CA ASP A 26 18.46 -37.46 12.23
C ASP A 26 19.26 -38.03 13.42
N PHE A 27 20.33 -38.79 13.16
CA PHE A 27 21.20 -39.29 14.21
C PHE A 27 21.90 -38.14 14.97
N ILE A 28 22.40 -37.13 14.27
CA ILE A 28 23.05 -35.96 14.91
C ILE A 28 22.03 -35.21 15.78
N LEU A 29 20.81 -34.98 15.28
CA LEU A 29 19.74 -34.30 16.01
C LEU A 29 19.24 -35.09 17.23
N SER A 30 19.43 -36.42 17.24
CA SER A 30 19.05 -37.30 18.37
C SER A 30 20.06 -37.32 19.53
N LEU A 31 21.25 -36.72 19.38
CA LEU A 31 22.26 -36.68 20.44
C LEU A 31 21.81 -35.69 21.53
N ASP A 32 21.81 -36.14 22.80
CA ASP A 32 21.38 -35.38 23.99
C ASP A 32 21.99 -33.97 24.15
N ASN A 33 23.13 -33.71 23.47
CA ASN A 33 23.85 -32.45 23.52
C ASN A 33 23.53 -31.49 22.36
N VAL A 34 22.60 -31.82 21.45
CA VAL A 34 22.16 -30.89 20.40
C VAL A 34 20.99 -30.06 20.95
N PRO A 35 21.20 -28.77 21.24
CA PRO A 35 20.13 -27.92 21.73
C PRO A 35 19.04 -27.79 20.67
N SER A 36 17.83 -28.25 21.00
CA SER A 36 16.63 -28.15 20.13
C SER A 36 16.13 -26.72 19.90
N LYS A 37 16.81 -25.73 20.47
CA LYS A 37 16.47 -24.31 20.39
C LYS A 37 17.71 -23.50 20.07
N LEU A 38 17.52 -22.50 19.20
CA LEU A 38 18.54 -21.50 18.92
C LEU A 38 19.00 -20.84 20.23
N PRO A 39 20.32 -20.65 20.41
CA PRO A 39 20.84 -19.80 21.45
C PRO A 39 20.14 -18.42 21.48
N PRO A 40 19.92 -17.82 22.66
CA PRO A 40 19.12 -16.59 22.78
C PRO A 40 19.56 -15.42 21.89
N HIS A 41 20.87 -15.29 21.65
CA HIS A 41 21.40 -14.23 20.78
C HIS A 41 21.10 -14.46 19.30
N LEU A 42 21.11 -15.72 18.83
CA LEU A 42 20.74 -16.03 17.45
C LEU A 42 19.23 -15.89 17.23
N GLU A 43 18.42 -16.30 18.21
CA GLU A 43 16.97 -16.08 18.16
C GLU A 43 16.63 -14.58 18.13
N LEU A 44 17.38 -13.77 18.87
CA LEU A 44 17.27 -12.31 18.79
C LEU A 44 17.62 -11.79 17.40
N PHE A 45 18.72 -12.24 16.79
CA PHE A 45 19.12 -11.81 15.44
C PHE A 45 18.14 -12.29 14.37
N LYS A 46 17.53 -13.46 14.56
CA LYS A 46 16.51 -14.03 13.69
C LYS A 46 15.21 -13.20 13.72
N THR A 47 14.77 -12.76 14.90
CA THR A 47 13.45 -12.16 15.10
C THR A 47 13.44 -10.64 15.22
N ARG A 48 14.59 -10.01 15.48
CA ARG A 48 14.72 -8.57 15.68
C ARG A 48 15.79 -7.94 14.80
N VAL A 49 15.55 -6.69 14.42
CA VAL A 49 16.60 -5.78 13.93
C VAL A 49 17.07 -4.95 15.12
N LEU A 50 18.36 -4.91 15.39
CA LEU A 50 18.91 -4.08 16.48
C LEU A 50 19.26 -2.70 15.93
N CYS A 51 18.77 -1.64 16.57
CA CYS A 51 19.00 -0.26 16.18
C CYS A 51 20.08 0.37 17.05
N ASN A 52 21.35 0.09 16.72
CA ASN A 52 22.49 0.63 17.46
C ASN A 52 22.74 2.11 17.11
N ASN A 53 23.68 2.75 17.80
CA ASN A 53 23.98 4.17 17.65
C ASN A 53 24.43 4.53 16.22
N ASP A 54 25.29 3.70 15.62
CA ASP A 54 25.81 3.92 14.27
C ASP A 54 24.79 3.55 13.19
N ALA A 55 24.35 2.28 13.17
CA ALA A 55 23.45 1.76 12.14
C ALA A 55 22.58 0.61 12.67
N PRO A 56 21.45 0.31 12.01
CA PRO A 56 20.72 -0.92 12.28
C PRO A 56 21.54 -2.14 11.84
N VAL A 57 21.54 -3.20 12.65
CA VAL A 57 22.21 -4.46 12.35
C VAL A 57 21.21 -5.62 12.37
N HIS A 58 21.56 -6.71 11.69
CA HIS A 58 20.68 -7.87 11.45
C HIS A 58 19.38 -7.48 10.74
N THR A 59 19.47 -6.68 9.69
CA THR A 59 18.30 -6.19 8.92
C THR A 59 17.66 -7.28 8.07
N ASP A 60 18.42 -8.30 7.69
CA ASP A 60 17.99 -9.30 6.72
C ASP A 60 17.07 -10.35 7.35
N THR A 61 16.14 -10.86 6.54
CA THR A 61 15.35 -12.04 6.87
C THR A 61 16.13 -13.31 6.56
N VAL A 62 15.64 -14.45 7.06
CA VAL A 62 16.24 -15.76 6.77
C VAL A 62 15.97 -16.10 5.30
N GLN A 63 17.04 -16.21 4.49
CA GLN A 63 16.92 -16.41 3.04
C GLN A 63 16.64 -17.86 2.61
N TYR A 64 16.94 -18.84 3.48
CA TYR A 64 16.81 -20.26 3.18
C TYR A 64 16.28 -21.01 4.41
N SER A 65 15.36 -21.97 4.21
CA SER A 65 14.70 -22.72 5.29
C SER A 65 15.70 -23.39 6.24
N GLY A 66 16.77 -23.96 5.70
CA GLY A 66 17.79 -24.68 6.46
C GLY A 66 18.91 -23.83 7.07
N ALA A 67 18.79 -22.49 7.11
CA ALA A 67 19.82 -21.60 7.68
C ALA A 67 20.22 -21.96 9.12
N TYR A 68 19.31 -22.60 9.87
CA TYR A 68 19.54 -23.09 11.24
C TYR A 68 19.29 -24.60 11.39
N ALA A 69 19.31 -25.37 10.29
CA ALA A 69 19.03 -26.81 10.31
C ALA A 69 20.01 -27.60 11.18
N ILE A 70 21.29 -27.21 11.21
CA ILE A 70 22.33 -27.82 12.07
C ILE A 70 21.98 -27.67 13.56
N MET A 71 21.20 -26.65 13.93
CA MET A 71 20.72 -26.43 15.30
C MET A 71 19.29 -26.97 15.51
N GLY A 72 18.79 -27.81 14.60
CA GLY A 72 17.44 -28.39 14.68
C GLY A 72 16.31 -27.37 14.48
N VAL A 73 16.59 -26.18 13.95
CA VAL A 73 15.55 -25.16 13.70
C VAL A 73 15.20 -25.10 12.23
N ASP A 74 13.97 -25.51 11.93
CA ASP A 74 13.36 -25.33 10.63
C ASP A 74 12.78 -23.90 10.48
N ASN A 75 13.14 -23.22 9.38
CA ASN A 75 12.61 -21.91 9.02
C ASN A 75 11.68 -21.98 7.80
N SER A 76 11.20 -23.18 7.44
CA SER A 76 10.21 -23.34 6.38
C SER A 76 8.94 -22.56 6.71
N VAL A 77 8.43 -21.83 5.71
CA VAL A 77 7.15 -21.12 5.83
C VAL A 77 6.03 -22.12 5.52
N ARG A 78 5.53 -22.78 6.55
CA ARG A 78 4.38 -23.69 6.42
C ARG A 78 3.10 -22.88 6.38
N LEU A 79 2.22 -23.21 5.43
CA LEU A 79 0.92 -22.52 5.27
C LEU A 79 0.09 -22.57 6.56
N ASP A 80 0.01 -23.72 7.22
CA ASP A 80 -0.74 -23.88 8.47
C ASP A 80 -0.21 -22.93 9.56
N SER A 81 1.12 -22.85 9.69
CA SER A 81 1.77 -21.96 10.65
C SER A 81 1.53 -20.49 10.32
N PHE A 82 1.50 -20.13 9.03
CA PHE A 82 1.14 -18.78 8.62
C PHE A 82 -0.31 -18.45 8.98
N CYS A 83 -1.27 -19.34 8.69
CA CYS A 83 -2.68 -19.14 9.01
C CYS A 83 -2.94 -18.99 10.52
N GLU A 84 -2.22 -19.72 11.36
CA GLU A 84 -2.36 -19.63 12.82
C GLU A 84 -1.74 -18.34 13.41
N ASN A 85 -0.63 -17.88 12.84
CA ASN A 85 0.16 -16.77 13.39
C ASN A 85 -0.16 -15.41 12.77
N PHE A 86 -0.65 -15.39 11.52
CA PHE A 86 -0.97 -14.15 10.81
C PHE A 86 -2.19 -13.47 11.42
N LYS A 87 -2.02 -12.21 11.83
CA LYS A 87 -3.10 -11.42 12.42
C LYS A 87 -3.09 -10.00 11.88
N VAL A 88 -4.28 -9.47 11.67
CA VAL A 88 -4.49 -8.08 11.29
C VAL A 88 -5.27 -7.38 12.40
N GLU A 89 -4.70 -6.33 12.98
CA GLU A 89 -5.34 -5.56 14.04
C GLU A 89 -5.51 -4.10 13.62
N VAL A 90 -6.73 -3.67 13.32
CA VAL A 90 -7.03 -2.27 12.99
C VAL A 90 -6.92 -1.41 14.25
N LYS A 91 -6.07 -0.39 14.22
CA LYS A 91 -5.85 0.54 15.35
C LYS A 91 -6.58 1.86 15.15
N ARG A 92 -6.66 2.34 13.92
CA ARG A 92 -7.34 3.58 13.55
C ARG A 92 -8.00 3.42 12.19
N LEU A 93 -9.24 3.85 12.09
CA LEU A 93 -9.97 3.97 10.83
C LEU A 93 -10.68 5.32 10.81
N THR A 94 -10.52 6.02 9.71
CA THR A 94 -11.16 7.29 9.37
C THR A 94 -11.58 7.24 7.90
N ASP A 95 -12.33 8.22 7.43
CA ASP A 95 -12.81 8.25 6.04
C ASP A 95 -11.67 8.31 5.00
N SER A 96 -10.52 8.90 5.36
CA SER A 96 -9.33 9.03 4.51
C SER A 96 -8.23 8.02 4.85
N ASP A 97 -8.06 7.69 6.13
CA ASP A 97 -6.89 6.95 6.62
C ASP A 97 -7.25 5.68 7.39
N ILE A 98 -6.48 4.63 7.17
CA ILE A 98 -6.47 3.42 8.01
C ILE A 98 -5.05 3.13 8.50
N GLU A 99 -4.93 2.80 9.78
CA GLU A 99 -3.70 2.25 10.38
C GLU A 99 -4.03 0.90 11.02
N PHE A 100 -3.29 -0.13 10.63
CA PHE A 100 -3.45 -1.48 11.16
C PHE A 100 -2.11 -2.18 11.29
N ASP A 101 -2.05 -3.15 12.21
CA ASP A 101 -0.88 -3.98 12.43
C ASP A 101 -1.02 -5.28 11.61
N MET A 102 -0.01 -5.61 10.81
CA MET A 102 0.16 -6.91 10.20
C MET A 102 1.22 -7.69 10.97
N ILE A 103 0.79 -8.74 11.66
CA ILE A 103 1.61 -9.55 12.56
C ILE A 103 1.81 -10.91 11.90
N GLY A 104 3.03 -11.45 11.97
CA GLY A 104 3.36 -12.77 11.43
C GLY A 104 3.61 -12.81 9.92
N ILE A 105 3.84 -11.65 9.28
CA ILE A 105 4.06 -11.55 7.83
C ILE A 105 5.52 -11.24 7.50
N ASP A 106 6.00 -11.69 6.34
CA ASP A 106 7.33 -11.33 5.83
C ASP A 106 7.34 -9.89 5.26
N PRO A 107 8.41 -9.11 5.46
CA PRO A 107 8.54 -7.76 4.90
C PRO A 107 8.33 -7.69 3.37
N ALA A 108 8.68 -8.74 2.61
CA ALA A 108 8.47 -8.77 1.17
C ALA A 108 6.98 -8.69 0.81
N ILE A 109 6.12 -9.41 1.54
CA ILE A 109 4.67 -9.40 1.31
C ILE A 109 4.06 -8.06 1.75
N ALA A 110 4.48 -7.53 2.92
CA ALA A 110 4.07 -6.19 3.36
C ALA A 110 4.44 -5.11 2.31
N ASN A 111 5.64 -5.19 1.76
CA ASN A 111 6.08 -4.30 0.69
C ASN A 111 5.33 -4.52 -0.63
N ALA A 112 4.94 -5.76 -0.94
CA ALA A 112 4.13 -6.08 -2.10
C ALA A 112 2.77 -5.37 -2.03
N PHE A 113 2.08 -5.41 -0.89
CA PHE A 113 0.85 -4.66 -0.68
C PHE A 113 1.04 -3.16 -0.89
N ARG A 114 2.11 -2.58 -0.33
CA ARG A 114 2.45 -1.16 -0.57
C ARG A 114 2.57 -0.84 -2.06
N ARG A 115 3.24 -1.71 -2.82
CA ARG A 115 3.44 -1.53 -4.27
C ARG A 115 2.14 -1.67 -5.06
N ILE A 116 1.31 -2.66 -4.72
CA ILE A 116 0.02 -2.90 -5.37
C ILE A 116 -0.92 -1.71 -5.16
N LEU A 117 -1.01 -1.20 -3.93
CA LEU A 117 -1.82 -0.04 -3.59
C LEU A 117 -1.48 1.21 -4.43
N ILE A 118 -0.19 1.47 -4.65
CA ILE A 118 0.28 2.65 -5.41
C ILE A 118 0.09 2.48 -6.91
N ALA A 119 0.36 1.27 -7.45
CA ALA A 119 0.55 1.10 -8.88
C ALA A 119 -0.59 0.35 -9.58
N GLU A 120 -1.33 -0.51 -8.89
CA GLU A 120 -2.16 -1.53 -9.56
C GLU A 120 -3.63 -1.48 -9.18
N VAL A 121 -3.97 -0.88 -8.04
CA VAL A 121 -5.37 -0.65 -7.70
C VAL A 121 -5.99 0.33 -8.72
N PRO A 122 -7.07 -0.08 -9.42
CA PRO A 122 -7.68 0.78 -10.43
C PRO A 122 -8.41 1.96 -9.80
N THR A 123 -8.50 3.06 -10.55
CA THR A 123 -9.30 4.24 -10.17
C THR A 123 -9.73 5.02 -11.41
N MET A 124 -10.61 6.01 -11.22
CA MET A 124 -11.09 6.91 -12.27
C MET A 124 -10.31 8.23 -12.22
N ALA A 125 -9.75 8.67 -13.35
CA ALA A 125 -9.08 9.97 -13.45
C ALA A 125 -9.30 10.60 -14.83
N ILE A 126 -9.21 11.94 -14.91
CA ILE A 126 -9.34 12.69 -16.16
C ILE A 126 -8.15 12.39 -17.08
N GLU A 127 -8.46 11.87 -18.27
CA GLU A 127 -7.47 11.54 -19.30
C GLU A 127 -7.44 12.57 -20.41
N ARG A 128 -8.60 12.90 -20.98
CA ARG A 128 -8.69 13.85 -22.09
C ARG A 128 -9.46 15.09 -21.67
N VAL A 129 -8.92 16.26 -22.03
CA VAL A 129 -9.57 17.55 -21.82
C VAL A 129 -9.76 18.22 -23.17
N TYR A 130 -11.00 18.54 -23.49
CA TYR A 130 -11.42 19.25 -24.70
C TYR A 130 -11.69 20.70 -24.33
N ILE A 131 -10.82 21.61 -24.76
CA ILE A 131 -10.93 23.03 -24.43
C ILE A 131 -11.61 23.73 -25.59
N ALA A 132 -12.80 24.27 -25.35
CA ALA A 132 -13.52 25.08 -26.32
C ALA A 132 -13.03 26.53 -26.28
N ASN A 133 -12.75 27.04 -25.08
CA ASN A 133 -12.25 28.39 -24.88
C ASN A 133 -11.41 28.47 -23.61
N ASN A 134 -10.20 29.02 -23.70
CA ASN A 134 -9.40 29.37 -22.52
C ASN A 134 -8.72 30.71 -22.78
N THR A 135 -9.21 31.76 -22.11
CA THR A 135 -8.59 33.09 -22.10
C THR A 135 -7.90 33.39 -20.77
N SER A 136 -7.73 32.37 -19.92
CA SER A 136 -7.04 32.51 -18.65
C SER A 136 -5.53 32.65 -18.83
N VAL A 137 -4.83 32.98 -17.74
CA VAL A 137 -3.36 33.02 -17.73
C VAL A 137 -2.75 31.60 -17.68
N VAL A 138 -3.55 30.60 -17.31
CA VAL A 138 -3.08 29.21 -17.21
C VAL A 138 -3.15 28.61 -18.61
N GLN A 139 -2.01 28.12 -19.10
CA GLN A 139 -1.93 27.45 -20.39
C GLN A 139 -2.73 26.14 -20.40
N ASP A 140 -3.19 25.73 -21.57
CA ASP A 140 -4.07 24.58 -21.77
C ASP A 140 -3.49 23.28 -21.22
N GLU A 141 -2.21 23.03 -21.45
CA GLU A 141 -1.48 21.86 -20.97
C GLU A 141 -1.38 21.84 -19.45
N VAL A 142 -1.14 23.01 -18.84
CA VAL A 142 -1.03 23.14 -17.38
C VAL A 142 -2.41 22.96 -16.74
N LEU A 143 -3.46 23.55 -17.33
CA LEU A 143 -4.83 23.39 -16.86
C LEU A 143 -5.28 21.92 -16.96
N SER A 144 -5.00 21.28 -18.10
CA SER A 144 -5.33 19.88 -18.35
C SER A 144 -4.62 18.94 -17.37
N HIS A 145 -3.33 19.18 -17.10
CA HIS A 145 -2.57 18.42 -16.12
C HIS A 145 -3.16 18.56 -14.70
N ARG A 146 -3.58 19.78 -14.31
CA ARG A 146 -4.24 20.01 -13.01
C ARG A 146 -5.58 19.30 -12.89
N LEU A 147 -6.40 19.34 -13.95
CA LEU A 147 -7.66 18.60 -14.01
C LEU A 147 -7.44 17.09 -13.87
N GLY A 148 -6.40 16.57 -14.50
CA GLY A 148 -6.00 15.16 -14.40
C GLY A 148 -5.76 14.67 -12.97
N LEU A 149 -5.29 15.54 -12.07
CA LEU A 149 -4.93 15.21 -10.68
C LEU A 149 -6.08 15.38 -9.67
N ILE A 150 -7.29 15.72 -10.12
CA ILE A 150 -8.45 15.86 -9.24
C ILE A 150 -9.00 14.46 -8.91
N PRO A 151 -9.08 14.05 -7.63
CA PRO A 151 -9.68 12.78 -7.27
C PRO A 151 -11.16 12.75 -7.60
N ILE A 152 -11.58 11.70 -8.31
CA ILE A 152 -12.95 11.47 -8.73
C ILE A 152 -13.55 10.41 -7.82
N ARG A 153 -14.70 10.74 -7.23
CA ARG A 153 -15.50 9.80 -6.45
C ARG A 153 -16.38 9.00 -7.39
N ALA A 154 -15.83 7.89 -7.90
CA ALA A 154 -16.53 6.92 -8.73
C ALA A 154 -15.89 5.54 -8.52
N ASP A 155 -16.71 4.52 -8.26
CA ASP A 155 -16.22 3.16 -8.04
C ASP A 155 -15.72 2.57 -9.37
N PRO A 156 -14.40 2.32 -9.53
CA PRO A 156 -13.82 1.83 -10.78
C PRO A 156 -14.30 0.42 -11.14
N ARG A 157 -14.91 -0.33 -10.22
CA ARG A 157 -15.44 -1.68 -10.50
C ARG A 157 -16.66 -1.65 -11.42
N LEU A 158 -17.37 -0.52 -11.47
CA LEU A 158 -18.53 -0.30 -12.33
C LEU A 158 -18.14 0.11 -13.77
N PHE A 159 -16.85 0.30 -14.03
CA PHE A 159 -16.35 0.76 -15.33
C PHE A 159 -15.43 -0.27 -15.99
N GLU A 160 -15.53 -0.34 -17.31
CA GLU A 160 -14.63 -1.11 -18.16
C GLU A 160 -13.35 -0.32 -18.44
N TYR A 161 -12.25 -1.04 -18.70
CA TYR A 161 -11.03 -0.40 -19.19
C TYR A 161 -11.24 0.10 -20.63
N PRO A 162 -10.67 1.25 -21.01
CA PRO A 162 -10.78 1.78 -22.38
C PRO A 162 -10.35 0.78 -23.45
N GLU A 163 -9.32 -0.02 -23.17
CA GLU A 163 -8.79 -1.05 -24.09
C GLU A 163 -9.81 -2.17 -24.40
N ASN A 164 -10.72 -2.46 -23.45
CA ASN A 164 -11.71 -3.52 -23.58
C ASN A 164 -13.00 -3.05 -24.24
N ALA A 165 -13.28 -1.74 -24.18
CA ALA A 165 -14.55 -1.15 -24.61
C ALA A 165 -14.57 -0.74 -26.11
N GLY A 166 -13.47 -0.96 -26.85
CA GLY A 166 -13.32 -0.52 -28.24
C GLY A 166 -13.05 0.99 -28.35
N ASP A 167 -13.21 1.55 -29.55
CA ASP A 167 -12.98 2.98 -29.83
C ASP A 167 -14.13 3.90 -29.32
N ASP A 168 -15.28 3.32 -28.95
CA ASP A 168 -16.48 4.07 -28.59
C ASP A 168 -16.48 4.46 -27.10
N LYS A 169 -16.46 5.77 -26.83
CA LYS A 169 -16.62 6.30 -25.47
C LYS A 169 -18.10 6.28 -25.08
N ASN A 170 -18.46 5.35 -24.21
CA ASN A 170 -19.83 5.06 -23.78
C ASN A 170 -20.00 5.29 -22.27
N GLU A 171 -21.22 5.08 -21.79
CA GLU A 171 -21.61 5.24 -20.39
C GLU A 171 -20.92 4.28 -19.40
N LYS A 172 -20.31 3.19 -19.90
CA LYS A 172 -19.62 2.16 -19.08
C LYS A 172 -18.11 2.35 -18.99
N ASN A 173 -17.51 3.22 -19.82
CA ASN A 173 -16.06 3.42 -19.85
C ASN A 173 -15.62 4.87 -19.57
N THR A 174 -16.52 5.84 -19.74
CA THR A 174 -16.17 7.27 -19.70
C THR A 174 -17.11 8.04 -18.76
N ILE A 175 -16.55 8.93 -17.95
CA ILE A 175 -17.29 9.93 -17.18
C ILE A 175 -16.96 11.30 -17.77
N VAL A 176 -17.97 12.12 -18.05
CA VAL A 176 -17.77 13.46 -18.65
C VAL A 176 -18.06 14.55 -17.62
N PHE A 177 -17.16 15.51 -17.51
CA PHE A 177 -17.35 16.73 -16.73
C PHE A 177 -17.29 17.96 -17.64
N LYS A 178 -18.11 18.97 -17.36
CA LYS A 178 -18.11 20.27 -18.02
C LYS A 178 -17.69 21.36 -17.05
N LEU A 179 -16.83 22.26 -17.51
CA LEU A 179 -16.46 23.48 -16.80
C LEU A 179 -16.70 24.66 -17.72
N HIS A 180 -17.63 25.54 -17.34
CA HIS A 180 -17.87 26.81 -18.03
C HIS A 180 -17.97 27.94 -17.01
N VAL A 181 -16.95 28.79 -16.97
CA VAL A 181 -16.85 29.88 -16.00
C VAL A 181 -16.29 31.12 -16.67
N ARG A 182 -16.99 32.24 -16.49
CA ARG A 182 -16.61 33.56 -17.00
C ARG A 182 -16.53 34.58 -15.87
N CYS A 183 -15.45 35.36 -15.84
CA CYS A 183 -15.32 36.55 -15.02
C CYS A 183 -15.80 37.75 -15.85
N GLN A 184 -16.87 38.42 -15.44
CA GLN A 184 -17.40 39.57 -16.17
C GLN A 184 -16.42 40.76 -16.09
N VAL A 185 -16.44 41.61 -17.12
CA VAL A 185 -15.62 42.83 -17.15
C VAL A 185 -16.05 43.75 -16.00
N GLY A 186 -15.07 44.26 -15.25
CA GLY A 186 -15.31 45.12 -14.08
C GLY A 186 -15.53 44.39 -12.75
N GLN A 187 -15.73 43.06 -12.76
CA GLN A 187 -15.78 42.27 -11.53
C GLN A 187 -14.36 42.04 -10.95
N PRO A 188 -14.21 41.84 -9.64
CA PRO A 188 -12.93 41.44 -9.07
C PRO A 188 -12.53 40.04 -9.56
N ARG A 189 -11.24 39.72 -9.40
CA ARG A 189 -10.71 38.41 -9.79
C ARG A 189 -11.45 37.29 -9.05
N ILE A 190 -11.85 36.26 -9.80
CA ILE A 190 -12.52 35.08 -9.23
C ILE A 190 -11.55 33.90 -9.16
N THR A 191 -11.70 33.07 -8.13
CA THR A 191 -10.97 31.81 -8.01
C THR A 191 -11.89 30.68 -8.44
N VAL A 192 -11.55 30.03 -9.55
CA VAL A 192 -12.28 28.86 -10.06
C VAL A 192 -11.80 27.65 -9.28
N LYS A 193 -12.72 26.93 -8.64
CA LYS A 193 -12.45 25.71 -7.89
C LYS A 193 -13.13 24.51 -8.55
N SER A 194 -12.85 23.32 -8.03
CA SER A 194 -13.39 22.05 -8.54
C SER A 194 -14.92 21.96 -8.43
N ASP A 195 -15.58 22.69 -7.53
CA ASP A 195 -17.06 22.81 -7.48
C ASP A 195 -17.71 23.24 -8.81
N LYS A 196 -16.95 23.90 -9.69
CA LYS A 196 -17.43 24.34 -11.00
C LYS A 196 -17.40 23.25 -12.07
N LEU A 197 -16.74 22.13 -11.84
CA LEU A 197 -16.80 20.95 -12.70
C LEU A 197 -18.12 20.22 -12.45
N LYS A 198 -19.00 20.25 -13.45
CA LYS A 198 -20.31 19.60 -13.41
C LYS A 198 -20.26 18.29 -14.16
N TRP A 199 -20.68 17.20 -13.53
CA TRP A 199 -20.85 15.92 -14.22
C TRP A 199 -21.98 15.99 -15.24
N LEU A 200 -21.74 15.44 -16.43
CA LEU A 200 -22.71 15.29 -17.52
C LEU A 200 -23.09 13.81 -17.66
N PRO A 201 -24.24 13.37 -17.13
CA PRO A 201 -24.62 11.95 -17.14
C PRO A 201 -25.03 11.45 -18.54
N ASN A 202 -25.37 12.36 -19.45
CA ASN A 202 -25.74 12.06 -20.84
C ASN A 202 -24.56 12.07 -21.83
N GLY A 203 -23.33 12.24 -21.33
CA GLY A 203 -22.13 12.33 -22.15
C GLY A 203 -21.76 13.76 -22.56
N SER A 204 -20.89 13.88 -23.56
CA SER A 204 -20.34 15.12 -24.09
C SER A 204 -21.40 15.97 -24.79
N GLU A 205 -21.39 17.27 -24.51
CA GLU A 205 -22.19 18.30 -25.16
C GLU A 205 -21.38 19.04 -26.25
N LEU A 206 -20.05 18.96 -26.23
CA LEU A 206 -19.19 19.57 -27.24
C LEU A 206 -19.25 18.82 -28.59
N PRO A 207 -19.39 19.54 -29.72
CA PRO A 207 -19.35 18.92 -31.04
C PRO A 207 -17.94 18.42 -31.37
N CYS A 208 -17.87 17.21 -31.95
CA CYS A 208 -16.62 16.55 -32.32
C CYS A 208 -16.01 17.10 -33.63
N GLU A 209 -16.84 17.70 -34.50
CA GLU A 209 -16.42 18.25 -35.79
C GLU A 209 -17.22 19.51 -36.17
N ASP A 210 -16.59 20.42 -36.93
CA ASP A 210 -17.24 21.56 -37.61
C ASP A 210 -18.16 21.13 -38.79
N VAL A 211 -18.57 19.86 -38.83
CA VAL A 211 -19.46 19.38 -39.89
C VAL A 211 -20.85 19.91 -39.60
N LYS A 212 -21.26 20.89 -40.42
CA LYS A 212 -22.63 21.42 -40.46
C LYS A 212 -23.61 20.25 -40.36
N PRO A 213 -24.49 20.20 -39.35
CA PRO A 213 -25.42 19.09 -39.22
C PRO A 213 -26.23 18.98 -40.51
N ASN A 214 -26.16 17.83 -41.17
CA ASN A 214 -27.14 17.50 -42.19
C ASN A 214 -28.50 17.58 -41.53
N ALA A 215 -29.44 18.32 -42.13
CA ALA A 215 -30.75 18.63 -41.55
C ALA A 215 -31.46 17.34 -41.09
N GLY A 216 -31.38 17.03 -39.79
CA GLY A 216 -31.99 15.85 -39.17
C GLY A 216 -31.06 15.00 -38.30
N SER A 217 -29.73 15.06 -38.45
CA SER A 217 -28.81 14.29 -37.60
C SER A 217 -28.37 15.11 -36.38
N LYS A 218 -28.47 14.54 -35.17
CA LYS A 218 -27.87 15.13 -33.96
C LYS A 218 -26.36 15.38 -34.22
N PRO A 219 -25.80 16.52 -33.78
CA PRO A 219 -24.37 16.77 -33.90
C PRO A 219 -23.59 15.65 -33.20
N LYS A 220 -22.58 15.10 -33.86
CA LYS A 220 -21.74 14.04 -33.31
C LYS A 220 -20.88 14.66 -32.20
N THR A 221 -21.03 14.19 -30.97
CA THR A 221 -20.22 14.63 -29.82
C THR A 221 -19.07 13.65 -29.58
N PHE A 222 -18.21 13.94 -28.61
CA PHE A 222 -17.05 13.10 -28.30
C PHE A 222 -17.39 11.77 -27.61
N THR A 223 -18.66 11.52 -27.31
CA THR A 223 -19.16 10.29 -26.68
C THR A 223 -20.41 9.78 -27.38
N SER A 224 -20.69 8.49 -27.25
CA SER A 224 -21.89 7.85 -27.81
C SER A 224 -22.62 7.09 -26.70
N PHE A 225 -23.25 7.84 -25.80
CA PHE A 225 -23.98 7.26 -24.67
C PHE A 225 -25.34 6.74 -25.14
N THR A 226 -25.67 5.50 -24.79
CA THR A 226 -26.97 4.91 -25.16
C THR A 226 -28.07 5.23 -24.13
N CYS A 227 -27.65 5.45 -22.88
CA CYS A 227 -28.50 5.84 -21.77
C CYS A 227 -27.77 6.83 -20.86
N SER A 228 -28.52 7.48 -19.98
CA SER A 228 -27.95 8.39 -18.99
C SER A 228 -27.36 7.60 -17.83
N GLN A 229 -26.15 7.94 -17.39
CA GLN A 229 -25.51 7.25 -16.26
C GLN A 229 -26.33 7.39 -14.95
N ASP A 230 -27.03 8.50 -14.74
CA ASP A 230 -27.88 8.68 -13.55
C ASP A 230 -29.09 7.74 -13.48
N SER A 231 -29.48 7.16 -14.63
CA SER A 231 -30.59 6.21 -14.74
C SER A 231 -30.19 4.77 -14.41
N LEU A 232 -28.90 4.47 -14.37
CA LEU A 232 -28.40 3.12 -14.12
C LEU A 232 -28.48 2.81 -12.61
N PRO A 233 -29.04 1.64 -12.22
CA PRO A 233 -29.18 1.26 -10.81
C PRO A 233 -27.86 1.28 -10.04
N GLU A 234 -26.77 0.95 -10.72
CA GLU A 234 -25.41 0.87 -10.16
C GLU A 234 -24.91 2.21 -9.59
N PHE A 235 -25.35 3.34 -10.17
CA PHE A 235 -24.94 4.69 -9.76
C PHE A 235 -25.94 5.37 -8.80
N SER A 236 -27.09 4.75 -8.53
CA SER A 236 -28.15 5.33 -7.68
C SER A 236 -27.70 5.54 -6.23
N ASN A 237 -26.93 4.60 -5.67
CA ASN A 237 -26.40 4.68 -4.32
C ASN A 237 -25.08 5.46 -4.23
N ASN A 238 -24.28 5.45 -5.30
CA ASN A 238 -22.96 6.08 -5.35
C ASN A 238 -22.91 7.11 -6.48
N SER A 239 -23.40 8.32 -6.18
CA SER A 239 -23.37 9.42 -7.14
C SER A 239 -21.94 9.79 -7.53
N ILE A 240 -21.66 9.67 -8.83
CA ILE A 240 -20.42 10.10 -9.47
C ILE A 240 -20.22 11.60 -9.18
N GLY A 241 -19.03 11.94 -8.71
CA GLY A 241 -18.69 13.32 -8.41
C GLY A 241 -17.21 13.51 -8.13
N LEU A 242 -16.87 14.67 -7.59
CA LEU A 242 -15.51 14.97 -7.15
C LEU A 242 -15.41 14.70 -5.65
N THR A 243 -14.27 14.19 -5.20
CA THR A 243 -14.05 13.97 -3.76
C THR A 243 -14.00 15.31 -3.01
N TYR A 244 -13.29 16.28 -3.57
CA TYR A 244 -13.13 17.61 -2.97
C TYR A 244 -13.61 18.69 -3.93
N SER A 245 -14.51 19.56 -3.46
CA SER A 245 -15.13 20.63 -4.23
C SER A 245 -14.39 21.97 -4.12
N ASP A 246 -13.33 22.05 -3.33
CA ASP A 246 -12.61 23.30 -3.03
C ASP A 246 -11.20 23.39 -3.62
N ILE A 247 -10.81 22.46 -4.50
CA ILE A 247 -9.51 22.45 -5.18
C ILE A 247 -9.46 23.61 -6.18
N ILE A 248 -8.48 24.50 -6.03
CA ILE A 248 -8.31 25.63 -6.96
C ILE A 248 -7.80 25.12 -8.31
N LEU A 249 -8.48 25.50 -9.40
CA LEU A 249 -8.12 25.17 -10.79
C LEU A 249 -7.39 26.34 -11.46
N ALA A 250 -7.98 27.54 -11.39
CA ALA A 250 -7.45 28.74 -12.03
C ALA A 250 -7.94 30.00 -11.31
N LYS A 251 -7.26 31.13 -11.53
CA LYS A 251 -7.70 32.45 -11.07
C LYS A 251 -7.96 33.33 -12.29
N LEU A 252 -9.22 33.68 -12.52
CA LEU A 252 -9.64 34.47 -13.67
C LEU A 252 -9.64 35.96 -13.31
N GLY A 253 -9.04 36.75 -14.19
CA GLY A 253 -9.15 38.20 -14.21
C GLY A 253 -10.42 38.66 -14.94
N PRO A 254 -10.77 39.96 -14.82
CA PRO A 254 -11.94 40.53 -15.46
C PRO A 254 -11.92 40.30 -16.97
N GLY A 255 -13.02 39.76 -17.52
CA GLY A 255 -13.15 39.43 -18.94
C GLY A 255 -12.64 38.05 -19.35
N GLN A 256 -11.91 37.33 -18.49
CA GLN A 256 -11.43 35.98 -18.79
C GLN A 256 -12.53 34.92 -18.61
N GLU A 257 -12.43 33.86 -19.39
CA GLU A 257 -13.38 32.77 -19.51
C GLU A 257 -12.64 31.45 -19.77
N ILE A 258 -13.16 30.38 -19.15
CA ILE A 258 -12.76 28.99 -19.39
C ILE A 258 -14.03 28.20 -19.74
N GLU A 259 -13.99 27.50 -20.86
CA GLU A 259 -14.99 26.54 -21.31
C GLU A 259 -14.29 25.27 -21.79
N LEU A 260 -14.54 24.15 -21.11
CA LEU A 260 -13.96 22.86 -21.44
C LEU A 260 -14.84 21.69 -21.01
N GLU A 261 -14.56 20.52 -21.60
CA GLU A 261 -15.01 19.22 -21.14
C GLU A 261 -13.83 18.34 -20.75
N ALA A 262 -13.98 17.55 -19.69
CA ALA A 262 -12.97 16.64 -19.17
C ALA A 262 -13.54 15.21 -19.11
N HIS A 263 -12.89 14.29 -19.79
CA HIS A 263 -13.28 12.90 -19.90
C HIS A 263 -12.40 12.05 -19.00
N ALA A 264 -13.00 11.44 -18.00
CA ALA A 264 -12.35 10.53 -17.08
C ALA A 264 -12.60 9.08 -17.47
N VAL A 265 -11.55 8.28 -17.28
CA VAL A 265 -11.53 6.86 -17.62
C VAL A 265 -10.86 6.05 -16.52
N LYS A 266 -11.14 4.76 -16.51
CA LYS A 266 -10.50 3.80 -15.61
C LYS A 266 -9.05 3.57 -16.01
N GLY A 267 -8.16 3.59 -15.02
CA GLY A 267 -6.73 3.33 -15.20
C GLY A 267 -6.06 2.90 -13.90
N THR A 268 -4.73 2.74 -13.92
CA THR A 268 -3.93 2.33 -12.77
C THR A 268 -2.71 3.23 -12.59
N GLY A 269 -2.24 3.36 -11.34
CA GLY A 269 -1.11 4.22 -10.99
C GLY A 269 0.21 3.87 -11.70
N LYS A 270 0.36 2.63 -12.18
CA LYS A 270 1.50 2.18 -12.98
C LYS A 270 1.62 2.94 -14.30
N THR A 271 0.50 3.31 -14.91
CA THR A 271 0.47 4.07 -16.17
C THR A 271 0.80 5.54 -15.94
N HIS A 272 0.18 6.15 -14.93
CA HIS A 272 0.44 7.54 -14.54
C HIS A 272 -0.03 7.79 -13.11
N ALA A 273 0.68 8.67 -12.38
CA ALA A 273 0.39 8.99 -10.97
C ALA A 273 -1.03 9.52 -10.71
N LYS A 274 -1.70 10.05 -11.74
CA LYS A 274 -3.09 10.54 -11.64
C LYS A 274 -4.11 9.44 -11.35
N TRP A 275 -3.79 8.19 -11.68
CA TRP A 275 -4.58 7.02 -11.32
C TRP A 275 -4.07 6.31 -10.07
N SER A 276 -3.29 7.00 -9.21
CA SER A 276 -2.99 6.47 -7.87
C SER A 276 -4.19 6.76 -6.95
N PRO A 277 -4.92 5.74 -6.46
CA PRO A 277 -6.03 5.98 -5.55
C PRO A 277 -5.56 6.29 -4.12
N VAL A 278 -4.30 6.00 -3.81
CA VAL A 278 -3.65 6.32 -2.53
C VAL A 278 -2.84 7.60 -2.68
N ALA A 279 -2.95 8.50 -1.70
CA ALA A 279 -2.10 9.68 -1.61
C ALA A 279 -0.70 9.25 -1.16
N THR A 280 -0.64 8.44 -0.10
CA THR A 280 0.59 7.79 0.36
C THR A 280 0.26 6.51 1.11
N THR A 281 1.17 5.54 1.00
CA THR A 281 1.14 4.33 1.82
C THR A 281 2.56 3.98 2.23
N TRP A 282 2.69 3.68 3.52
CA TRP A 282 3.96 3.35 4.13
C TRP A 282 3.74 2.36 5.25
N TYR A 283 4.82 1.72 5.63
CA TYR A 283 4.83 0.83 6.75
C TYR A 283 6.15 0.96 7.50
N ARG A 284 6.11 0.59 8.77
CA ARG A 284 7.30 0.48 9.62
C ARG A 284 7.18 -0.76 10.48
N MET A 285 8.32 -1.36 10.82
CA MET A 285 8.33 -2.43 11.81
C MET A 285 7.94 -1.88 13.18
N LEU A 286 7.23 -2.68 13.99
CA LEU A 286 6.90 -2.33 15.36
C LEU A 286 8.22 -2.10 16.14
N PRO A 287 8.43 -0.90 16.72
CA PRO A 287 9.55 -0.67 17.61
C PRO A 287 9.37 -1.47 18.91
N GLU A 288 10.45 -2.09 19.35
CA GLU A 288 10.55 -2.78 20.64
C GLU A 288 11.69 -2.10 21.42
N VAL A 289 11.34 -1.48 22.54
CA VAL A 289 12.31 -0.81 23.42
C VAL A 289 12.45 -1.64 24.68
N VAL A 290 13.66 -2.10 24.98
CA VAL A 290 13.94 -2.98 26.12
C VAL A 290 14.95 -2.30 27.03
N LEU A 291 14.63 -2.22 28.33
CA LEU A 291 15.59 -1.84 29.36
C LEU A 291 16.36 -3.09 29.78
N LEU A 292 17.66 -3.13 29.50
CA LEU A 292 18.54 -4.26 29.84
C LEU A 292 18.95 -4.25 31.31
N LYS A 293 18.99 -3.05 31.91
CA LYS A 293 19.32 -2.81 33.31
C LYS A 293 18.27 -1.87 33.91
N ASP A 294 18.08 -1.96 35.21
CA ASP A 294 17.23 -1.01 35.91
C ASP A 294 17.84 0.39 35.87
N VAL A 295 17.01 1.36 35.50
CA VAL A 295 17.36 2.78 35.43
C VAL A 295 16.56 3.47 36.53
N GLU A 296 17.26 3.91 37.57
CA GLU A 296 16.66 4.49 38.78
C GLU A 296 16.96 5.99 38.92
N ASP A 297 16.07 6.68 39.64
CA ASP A 297 16.21 8.04 40.15
C ASP A 297 16.60 9.09 39.10
N GLU A 298 17.75 9.76 39.26
CA GLU A 298 18.20 10.83 38.36
C GLU A 298 18.36 10.34 36.91
N LEU A 299 18.85 9.11 36.73
CA LEU A 299 18.99 8.50 35.40
C LEU A 299 17.63 8.20 34.77
N ALA A 300 16.61 7.88 35.58
CA ALA A 300 15.26 7.66 35.08
C ALA A 300 14.62 8.95 34.56
N GLU A 301 14.83 10.06 35.27
CA GLU A 301 14.40 11.39 34.83
C GLU A 301 15.16 11.84 33.57
N GLU A 302 16.47 11.61 33.52
CA GLU A 302 17.29 11.91 32.34
C GLU A 302 16.79 11.13 31.12
N LEU A 303 16.52 9.82 31.26
CA LEU A 303 16.01 8.98 30.18
C LEU A 303 14.63 9.43 29.69
N LYS A 304 13.73 9.80 30.60
CA LYS A 304 12.41 10.36 30.26
C LYS A 304 12.56 11.66 29.47
N ASN A 305 13.41 12.58 29.94
CA ASN A 305 13.63 13.89 29.31
C ASN A 305 14.34 13.79 27.96
N LYS A 306 15.18 12.77 27.74
CA LYS A 306 15.84 12.52 26.44
C LYS A 306 14.87 12.12 25.33
N CYS A 307 13.71 11.54 25.66
CA CYS A 307 12.79 11.01 24.65
C CYS A 307 11.75 12.06 24.22
N PRO A 308 11.80 12.60 23.00
CA PRO A 308 10.91 13.68 22.57
C PRO A 308 9.43 13.25 22.47
N VAL A 309 9.19 11.96 22.25
CA VAL A 309 7.86 11.36 22.12
C VAL A 309 7.39 10.66 23.40
N ASN A 310 8.09 10.87 24.53
CA ASN A 310 7.74 10.34 25.85
C ASN A 310 7.47 8.82 25.87
N VAL A 311 8.35 8.01 25.27
CA VAL A 311 8.22 6.52 25.31
C VAL A 311 8.36 5.98 26.74
N PHE A 312 9.21 6.62 27.54
CA PHE A 312 9.50 6.24 28.91
C PHE A 312 8.59 6.98 29.89
N ASP A 313 8.18 6.28 30.93
CA ASP A 313 7.50 6.85 32.08
C ASP A 313 8.21 6.48 33.38
N ILE A 314 7.85 7.13 34.47
CA ILE A 314 8.47 6.92 35.78
C ILE A 314 7.44 6.24 36.69
N GLU A 315 7.81 5.07 37.22
CA GLU A 315 7.08 4.39 38.28
C GLU A 315 7.75 4.67 39.63
N ASP A 316 6.96 5.02 40.64
CA ASP A 316 7.42 5.11 42.03
C ASP A 316 7.42 3.69 42.62
N ILE A 317 8.60 3.19 42.98
CA ILE A 317 8.78 1.83 43.55
C ILE A 317 8.73 1.85 45.08
N GLY A 318 8.44 3.00 45.70
CA GLY A 318 8.41 3.17 47.14
C GLY A 318 9.78 3.49 47.74
N LYS A 319 9.77 3.99 48.98
CA LYS A 319 10.95 4.53 49.70
C LYS A 319 11.58 5.76 49.02
N GLY A 320 10.81 6.48 48.19
CA GLY A 320 11.29 7.65 47.45
C GLY A 320 12.14 7.31 46.23
N LYS A 321 12.26 6.04 45.86
CA LYS A 321 12.96 5.60 44.65
C LYS A 321 12.03 5.59 43.44
N ARG A 322 12.58 6.00 42.30
CA ARG A 322 11.85 6.12 41.04
C ARG A 322 12.51 5.25 39.98
N ARG A 323 11.74 4.54 39.16
CA ARG A 323 12.27 3.65 38.11
C ARG A 323 11.69 4.01 36.74
N ALA A 324 12.51 3.99 35.70
CA ALA A 324 12.02 4.14 34.34
C ALA A 324 11.32 2.87 33.85
N LYS A 325 10.17 3.03 33.19
CA LYS A 325 9.44 1.97 32.48
C LYS A 325 9.18 2.38 31.04
N VAL A 326 9.22 1.42 30.14
CA VAL A 326 8.80 1.61 28.76
C VAL A 326 7.27 1.55 28.72
N ALA A 327 6.61 2.72 28.74
CA ALA A 327 5.16 2.81 28.76
C ALA A 327 4.54 2.75 27.36
N ARG A 328 5.17 3.40 26.37
CA ARG A 328 4.64 3.56 25.01
C ARG A 328 5.68 3.19 23.94
N PRO A 329 6.05 1.91 23.81
CA PRO A 329 7.07 1.50 22.85
C PRO A 329 6.67 1.82 21.41
N ARG A 330 5.38 1.68 21.05
CA ARG A 330 4.83 1.92 19.70
C ARG A 330 5.13 3.31 19.15
N ASP A 331 5.15 4.31 20.02
CA ASP A 331 5.35 5.73 19.65
C ASP A 331 6.82 6.06 19.37
N CYS A 332 7.74 5.14 19.69
CA CYS A 332 9.16 5.32 19.43
C CYS A 332 9.42 5.53 17.93
N THR A 333 9.95 6.70 17.60
CA THR A 333 10.42 7.06 16.25
C THR A 333 11.81 6.51 15.93
N LEU A 334 12.45 5.83 16.89
CA LEU A 334 13.83 5.33 16.81
C LEU A 334 14.86 6.44 16.47
N CYS A 335 14.67 7.63 17.06
CA CYS A 335 15.59 8.77 16.95
C CYS A 335 16.97 8.57 17.61
N ARG A 336 17.15 7.49 18.38
CA ARG A 336 18.39 7.11 19.08
C ARG A 336 18.86 8.06 20.21
N GLU A 337 18.08 9.06 20.58
CA GLU A 337 18.45 9.97 21.69
C GLU A 337 18.62 9.25 23.04
N CYS A 338 17.85 8.19 23.30
CA CYS A 338 17.94 7.42 24.54
C CYS A 338 19.20 6.53 24.65
N ILE A 339 19.90 6.27 23.56
CA ILE A 339 21.20 5.59 23.53
C ILE A 339 22.35 6.56 23.23
N ARG A 340 22.04 7.83 23.02
CA ARG A 340 23.04 8.88 22.81
C ARG A 340 23.72 9.21 24.13
N GLY A 341 25.05 9.22 24.12
CA GLY A 341 25.88 9.43 25.32
C GLY A 341 26.90 8.34 25.58
N GLY A 342 27.02 7.35 24.68
CA GLY A 342 28.06 6.33 24.71
C GLY A 342 27.63 5.02 25.37
N LYS A 343 28.61 4.16 25.65
CA LYS A 343 28.42 2.76 26.03
C LYS A 343 27.53 2.56 27.26
N GLU A 344 27.53 3.50 28.20
CA GLU A 344 26.70 3.38 29.39
C GLU A 344 25.19 3.36 29.09
N TRP A 345 24.75 4.09 28.06
CA TRP A 345 23.35 4.11 27.64
C TRP A 345 23.00 2.91 26.76
N GLU A 346 23.92 2.48 25.90
CA GLU A 346 23.79 1.26 25.09
C GLU A 346 23.65 0.00 25.96
N ASP A 347 24.34 -0.05 27.10
CA ASP A 347 24.26 -1.14 28.08
C ASP A 347 22.94 -1.13 28.89
N ARG A 348 22.18 -0.03 28.88
CA ARG A 348 20.93 0.14 29.62
C ARG A 348 19.70 0.03 28.74
N VAL A 349 19.75 0.55 27.52
CA VAL A 349 18.60 0.65 26.60
C VAL A 349 18.93 -0.02 25.27
N SER A 350 18.13 -1.03 24.91
CA SER A 350 18.22 -1.69 23.60
C SER A 350 17.02 -1.27 22.74
N LEU A 351 17.31 -0.57 21.64
CA LEU A 351 16.31 -0.22 20.62
C LEU A 351 16.27 -1.33 19.56
N ARG A 352 15.07 -1.85 19.30
CA ARG A 352 14.86 -2.99 18.40
C ARG A 352 13.65 -2.74 17.51
N ARG A 353 13.54 -3.55 16.45
CA ARG A 353 12.34 -3.67 15.62
C ARG A 353 11.96 -5.13 15.47
N VAL A 354 10.68 -5.43 15.54
CA VAL A 354 10.14 -6.78 15.32
C VAL A 354 10.05 -7.05 13.82
N LYS A 355 10.78 -8.05 13.33
CA LYS A 355 10.93 -8.30 11.87
C LYS A 355 9.63 -8.71 11.17
N ASN A 356 8.70 -9.34 11.89
CA ASN A 356 7.45 -9.87 11.36
C ASN A 356 6.21 -9.11 11.88
N HIS A 357 6.38 -7.89 12.37
CA HIS A 357 5.26 -7.06 12.82
C HIS A 357 5.38 -5.69 12.18
N PHE A 358 4.44 -5.36 11.30
CA PHE A 358 4.42 -4.10 10.57
C PHE A 358 3.21 -3.27 10.95
N ILE A 359 3.46 -2.02 11.29
CA ILE A 359 2.44 -0.98 11.37
C ILE A 359 2.27 -0.44 9.96
N PHE A 360 1.12 -0.67 9.36
CA PHE A 360 0.81 -0.30 7.99
C PHE A 360 -0.19 0.85 7.99
N THR A 361 0.07 1.87 7.16
CA THR A 361 -0.79 3.05 7.03
C THR A 361 -1.12 3.27 5.56
N ILE A 362 -2.39 3.51 5.28
CA ILE A 362 -2.91 3.83 3.95
C ILE A 362 -3.71 5.13 4.07
N GLU A 363 -3.30 6.13 3.30
CA GLU A 363 -4.04 7.37 3.09
C GLU A 363 -4.67 7.32 1.70
N SER A 364 -6.00 7.33 1.67
CA SER A 364 -6.79 7.41 0.46
C SER A 364 -6.82 8.83 -0.08
N THR A 365 -6.85 8.97 -1.40
CA THR A 365 -7.22 10.24 -2.08
C THR A 365 -8.71 10.57 -1.94
N GLY A 366 -9.50 9.66 -1.36
CA GLY A 366 -10.96 9.72 -1.23
C GLY A 366 -11.72 9.32 -2.50
N ALA A 367 -11.03 8.79 -3.51
CA ALA A 367 -11.69 8.10 -4.63
C ALA A 367 -12.36 6.79 -4.18
N LEU A 368 -11.72 6.06 -3.26
CA LEU A 368 -12.21 4.84 -2.62
C LEU A 368 -11.90 4.86 -1.12
N PRO A 369 -12.74 4.27 -0.25
CA PRO A 369 -12.42 4.14 1.18
C PRO A 369 -11.14 3.32 1.42
N PRO A 370 -10.33 3.64 2.45
CA PRO A 370 -9.04 2.99 2.71
C PRO A 370 -9.13 1.49 3.00
N GLU A 371 -10.21 1.02 3.63
CA GLU A 371 -10.48 -0.40 3.88
C GLU A 371 -10.78 -1.19 2.60
N VAL A 372 -11.44 -0.53 1.63
CA VAL A 372 -11.70 -1.12 0.31
C VAL A 372 -10.39 -1.21 -0.46
N LEU A 373 -9.54 -0.19 -0.39
CA LEU A 373 -8.23 -0.18 -1.07
C LEU A 373 -7.36 -1.36 -0.67
N PHE A 374 -7.26 -1.67 0.62
CA PHE A 374 -6.48 -2.83 1.06
C PHE A 374 -7.10 -4.15 0.60
N THR A 375 -8.43 -4.27 0.62
CA THR A 375 -9.13 -5.46 0.14
C THR A 375 -8.92 -5.69 -1.35
N GLU A 376 -8.97 -4.63 -2.17
CA GLU A 376 -8.69 -4.72 -3.60
C GLU A 376 -7.21 -5.07 -3.87
N ALA A 377 -6.28 -4.59 -3.04
CA ALA A 377 -4.88 -4.98 -3.14
C ALA A 377 -4.66 -6.48 -2.85
N VAL A 378 -5.44 -7.07 -1.93
CA VAL A 378 -5.42 -8.53 -1.67
C VAL A 378 -5.91 -9.31 -2.88
N LYS A 379 -7.03 -8.93 -3.48
CA LYS A 379 -7.55 -9.58 -4.71
C LYS A 379 -6.54 -9.52 -5.85
N ILE A 380 -5.91 -8.37 -6.08
CA ILE A 380 -4.89 -8.24 -7.13
C ILE A 380 -3.70 -9.17 -6.86
N LEU A 381 -3.32 -9.38 -5.60
CA LEU A 381 -2.26 -10.32 -5.25
C LEU A 381 -2.69 -11.77 -5.50
N GLU A 382 -3.93 -12.12 -5.16
CA GLU A 382 -4.52 -13.43 -5.44
C GLU A 382 -4.54 -13.72 -6.96
N ASP A 383 -5.07 -12.81 -7.78
CA ASP A 383 -5.10 -12.93 -9.24
C ASP A 383 -3.69 -13.13 -9.84
N LYS A 384 -2.67 -12.50 -9.24
CA LYS A 384 -1.28 -12.71 -9.67
C LYS A 384 -0.79 -14.11 -9.36
N CYS A 385 -1.08 -14.61 -8.17
CA CYS A 385 -0.72 -15.96 -7.77
C CYS A 385 -1.40 -16.99 -8.69
N GLU A 386 -2.69 -16.82 -8.98
CA GLU A 386 -3.43 -17.69 -9.91
C GLU A 386 -2.81 -17.70 -11.31
N ARG A 387 -2.45 -16.52 -11.85
CA ARG A 387 -1.74 -16.45 -13.14
C ARG A 387 -0.43 -17.21 -13.12
N VAL A 388 0.38 -17.05 -12.06
CA VAL A 388 1.66 -17.78 -11.95
C VAL A 388 1.43 -19.29 -11.85
N ILE A 389 0.43 -19.74 -11.08
CA ILE A 389 0.08 -21.15 -10.97
C ILE A 389 -0.32 -21.72 -12.34
N THR A 390 -1.12 -20.97 -13.10
CA THR A 390 -1.62 -21.39 -14.42
C THR A 390 -0.50 -21.50 -15.45
N GLU A 391 0.50 -20.64 -15.38
CA GLU A 391 1.68 -20.68 -16.27
C GLU A 391 2.69 -21.77 -15.87
N LEU A 392 2.67 -22.23 -14.62
CA LEU A 392 3.53 -23.31 -14.12
C LEU A 392 2.90 -24.71 -14.27
N SER A 393 1.58 -24.81 -14.32
CA SER A 393 0.82 -26.05 -14.56
C SER A 393 0.74 -26.40 -16.04
#